data_AF-A0A2S6QYX9-F1
#
_entry.id   AF-A0A2S6QYX9-F1
#
_cell.length_a   1.000
_cell.length_b   1.000
_cell.length_c   1.000
_cell.angle_alpha   90.00
_cell.angle_beta   90.00
_cell.angle_gamma   90.00
#
_symmetry.space_group_name_H-M   'P 1'
#
loop_
_entity.id
_entity.type
_entity.pdbx_description
1 polymer ?
#
loop_
_entity_poly.entity_id
_entity_poly.type
_entity_poly.pdbx_seq_one_letter_code
_entity_poly.pdbx_strand_id
1 'polypeptide(L)'
;MKSNQQAKLKAGKITTVASAVVNSVLSILKTATGFATGSTALIADGIHSLADLITDVFTYALIRIAGKEPDEDHPYGHGKFETFGTMFLAIFLAGVSIAIGLEAVDAIQNSEHQKTLTYIALIAAAVSILANEGLYHYCAYKGKQVNSSIIIANAWHHRTDSISSVAALVGIALNMYGFLMADAIAALFVTAFLLKISYKIGRSAFDELVDASVDEETLDKIRESVLSNSGVLNFHQLRARSLGGQIFVDVHADVPTTISVSEGHAIAHSVEESIFNDIAHVADVTVHVDPKGAKQSALPTELYRKNLEPLLKEIIQNHKSEIELDHLLLHVLEDGFYADIRLKKIKLTDEDVTSLKKALESTKTPLKEVSISVRHI
;
A
#
# COMPACT_ATOMS: atom_id res chain seq x y z
N MET A 1 -3.22 1.77 -13.25
CA MET A 1 -2.19 2.62 -12.58
C MET A 1 -2.16 4.08 -13.03
N LYS A 2 -1.97 4.43 -14.32
CA LYS A 2 -1.75 5.83 -14.77
C LYS A 2 -2.87 6.83 -14.43
N SER A 3 -4.14 6.42 -14.51
CA SER A 3 -5.28 7.32 -14.23
C SER A 3 -5.36 7.73 -12.75
N ASN A 4 -5.05 6.81 -11.83
CA ASN A 4 -5.16 7.07 -10.39
C ASN A 4 -4.01 7.96 -9.88
N GLN A 5 -2.79 7.73 -10.34
CA GLN A 5 -1.63 8.54 -9.93
C GLN A 5 -1.72 9.98 -10.47
N GLN A 6 -2.24 10.17 -11.69
CA GLN A 6 -2.54 11.50 -12.22
C GLN A 6 -3.68 12.19 -11.47
N ALA A 7 -4.74 11.46 -11.10
CA ALA A 7 -5.81 11.99 -10.26
C ALA A 7 -5.28 12.44 -8.90
N LYS A 8 -4.37 11.66 -8.31
CA LYS A 8 -3.68 11.98 -7.05
C LYS A 8 -2.82 13.23 -7.15
N LEU A 9 -1.98 13.33 -8.18
CA LEU A 9 -1.16 14.51 -8.43
C LEU A 9 -2.02 15.77 -8.66
N LYS A 10 -3.12 15.64 -9.40
CA LYS A 10 -4.07 16.73 -9.64
C LYS A 10 -4.76 17.14 -8.34
N ALA A 11 -5.23 16.19 -7.55
CA ALA A 11 -5.85 16.45 -6.25
C ALA A 11 -4.86 17.17 -5.33
N GLY A 12 -3.65 16.64 -5.17
CA GLY A 12 -2.58 17.24 -4.37
C GLY A 12 -2.22 18.64 -4.82
N LYS A 13 -2.07 18.87 -6.13
CA LYS A 13 -1.83 20.21 -6.67
C LYS A 13 -2.94 21.18 -6.28
N ILE A 14 -4.20 20.79 -6.46
CA ILE A 14 -5.33 21.68 -6.19
C ILE A 14 -5.46 21.96 -4.69
N THR A 15 -5.38 20.92 -3.85
CA THR A 15 -5.50 21.07 -2.39
C THR A 15 -4.37 21.91 -1.83
N THR A 16 -3.13 21.65 -2.23
CA THR A 16 -1.99 22.38 -1.69
C THR A 16 -1.92 23.82 -2.20
N VAL A 17 -2.32 24.09 -3.45
CA VAL A 17 -2.44 25.48 -3.93
C VAL A 17 -3.55 26.22 -3.18
N ALA A 18 -4.69 25.56 -2.92
CA ALA A 18 -5.76 26.18 -2.12
C ALA A 18 -5.28 26.51 -0.71
N SER A 19 -4.63 25.58 -0.02
CA SER A 19 -4.02 25.81 1.30
C SER A 19 -3.00 26.93 1.27
N ALA A 20 -2.08 26.92 0.30
CA ALA A 20 -1.06 27.95 0.15
C ALA A 20 -1.65 29.35 -0.06
N VAL A 21 -2.71 29.48 -0.88
CA VAL A 21 -3.39 30.77 -1.11
C VAL A 21 -4.06 31.25 0.16
N VAL A 22 -4.81 30.39 0.84
CA VAL A 22 -5.50 30.73 2.09
C VAL A 22 -4.51 31.13 3.18
N ASN A 23 -3.45 30.34 3.40
CA ASN A 23 -2.41 30.61 4.40
C ASN A 23 -1.63 31.89 4.10
N SER A 24 -1.35 32.17 2.82
CA SER A 24 -0.73 33.44 2.42
C SER A 24 -1.62 34.64 2.75
N VAL A 25 -2.92 34.55 2.43
CA VAL A 25 -3.89 35.62 2.71
C VAL A 25 -4.05 35.82 4.22
N LEU A 26 -4.20 34.74 4.99
CA LEU A 26 -4.30 34.79 6.44
C LEU A 26 -3.04 35.38 7.08
N SER A 27 -1.85 34.96 6.64
CA SER A 27 -0.57 35.47 7.15
C SER A 27 -0.43 36.98 6.93
N ILE A 28 -0.76 37.48 5.73
CA ILE A 28 -0.72 38.91 5.42
C ILE A 28 -1.72 39.67 6.27
N LEU A 29 -2.97 39.21 6.34
CA LEU A 29 -4.04 39.88 7.10
C LEU A 29 -3.71 39.93 8.60
N LYS A 30 -3.29 38.81 9.20
CA LYS A 30 -2.93 38.73 10.62
C LYS A 30 -1.71 39.61 10.93
N THR A 31 -0.64 39.49 10.15
CA THR A 31 0.58 40.29 10.36
C THR A 31 0.31 41.80 10.22
N ALA A 32 -0.38 42.23 9.16
CA ALA A 32 -0.69 43.64 8.93
C ALA A 32 -1.60 44.21 10.02
N THR A 33 -2.63 43.46 10.40
CA THR A 33 -3.54 43.85 11.50
C THR A 33 -2.77 43.90 12.82
N GLY A 34 -1.89 42.94 13.07
CA GLY A 34 -1.05 42.89 14.27
C GLY A 34 -0.15 44.10 14.40
N PHE A 35 0.46 44.58 13.31
CA PHE A 35 1.20 45.85 13.30
C PHE A 35 0.29 47.06 13.52
N ALA A 36 -0.87 47.11 12.84
CA ALA A 36 -1.80 48.23 12.96
C ALA A 36 -2.39 48.37 14.38
N THR A 37 -2.61 47.26 15.08
CA THR A 37 -3.16 47.24 16.44
C THR A 37 -2.10 47.12 17.53
N GLY A 38 -0.81 47.01 17.18
CA GLY A 38 0.28 46.72 18.13
C GLY A 38 0.18 45.35 18.82
N SER A 39 -0.55 44.40 18.24
CA SER A 39 -0.76 43.06 18.81
C SER A 39 0.36 42.12 18.42
N THR A 40 1.31 41.91 19.34
CA THR A 40 2.39 40.93 19.18
C THR A 40 1.89 39.50 19.05
N ALA A 41 0.75 39.16 19.67
CA ALA A 41 0.12 37.85 19.53
C ALA A 41 -0.40 37.60 18.10
N LEU A 42 -1.01 38.61 17.47
CA LEU A 42 -1.52 38.49 16.10
C LEU A 42 -0.40 38.48 15.05
N ILE A 43 0.72 39.16 15.33
CA ILE A 43 1.94 39.05 14.52
C ILE A 43 2.51 37.63 14.60
N ALA A 44 2.61 37.05 15.80
CA ALA A 44 3.08 35.68 15.98
C ALA A 44 2.20 34.65 15.25
N ASP A 45 0.88 34.79 15.34
CA ASP A 45 -0.08 33.97 14.60
C ASP A 45 0.03 34.15 13.06
N GLY A 46 0.33 35.37 12.60
CA GLY A 46 0.65 35.63 11.19
C GLY A 46 1.93 34.95 10.70
N ILE A 47 2.97 34.90 11.54
CA ILE A 47 4.22 34.16 11.27
C ILE A 47 3.97 32.64 11.29
N HIS A 48 3.09 32.17 12.16
CA HIS A 48 2.68 30.77 12.20
C HIS A 48 2.03 30.34 10.87
N SER A 49 1.06 31.11 10.37
CA SER A 49 0.45 30.85 9.05
C SER A 49 1.46 30.93 7.89
N LEU A 50 2.58 31.64 8.04
CA LEU A 50 3.67 31.61 7.06
C LEU A 50 4.50 30.31 7.15
N ALA A 51 4.72 29.77 8.34
CA ALA A 51 5.33 28.45 8.51
C ALA A 51 4.46 27.35 7.89
N ASP A 52 3.14 27.45 7.99
CA ASP A 52 2.20 26.52 7.34
C ASP A 52 2.33 26.56 5.82
N LEU A 53 2.51 27.75 5.23
CA LEU A 53 2.78 27.88 3.80
C LEU A 53 4.04 27.11 3.38
N ILE A 54 5.10 27.12 4.20
CA ILE A 54 6.33 26.36 3.92
C ILE A 54 6.05 24.85 3.96
N THR A 55 5.28 24.40 4.95
CA THR A 55 4.86 22.99 5.08
C THR A 55 3.98 22.55 3.90
N ASP A 56 3.09 23.43 3.41
CA ASP A 56 2.31 23.21 2.20
C ASP A 56 3.22 23.04 0.97
N VAL A 57 4.19 23.95 0.77
CA VAL A 57 5.14 23.85 -0.35
C VAL A 57 5.93 22.53 -0.30
N PHE A 58 6.37 22.13 0.88
CA PHE A 58 7.06 20.86 1.10
C PHE A 58 6.16 19.66 0.77
N THR A 59 4.91 19.70 1.22
CA THR A 59 3.88 18.68 0.93
C THR A 59 3.65 18.54 -0.57
N TYR A 60 3.52 19.66 -1.28
CA TYR A 60 3.38 19.64 -2.74
C TYR A 60 4.59 19.01 -3.43
N ALA A 61 5.81 19.35 -2.99
CA ALA A 61 7.03 18.80 -3.55
C ALA A 61 7.07 17.27 -3.38
N LEU A 62 6.71 16.75 -2.20
CA LEU A 62 6.67 15.31 -1.95
C LEU A 62 5.58 14.59 -2.75
N ILE A 63 4.38 15.15 -2.86
CA ILE A 63 3.33 14.60 -3.73
C ILE A 63 3.81 14.55 -5.18
N ARG A 64 4.51 15.59 -5.64
CA ARG A 64 5.05 15.63 -7.00
C ARG A 64 6.12 14.57 -7.23
N ILE A 65 6.99 14.33 -6.25
CA ILE A 65 8.01 13.27 -6.32
C ILE A 65 7.33 11.90 -6.29
N ALA A 66 6.40 11.67 -5.37
CA ALA A 66 5.65 10.43 -5.24
C ALA A 66 4.78 10.10 -6.47
N GLY A 67 4.32 11.14 -7.18
CA GLY A 67 3.54 11.03 -8.40
C GLY A 67 4.35 10.68 -9.66
N LYS A 68 5.68 10.54 -9.58
CA LYS A 68 6.51 10.12 -10.73
C LYS A 68 6.24 8.66 -11.10
N GLU A 69 6.27 8.37 -12.40
CA GLU A 69 6.25 6.99 -12.90
C GLU A 69 7.50 6.22 -12.43
N PRO A 70 7.45 4.88 -12.39
CA PRO A 70 8.64 4.05 -12.12
C PRO A 70 9.80 4.35 -13.07
N ASP A 71 11.03 4.30 -12.54
CA ASP A 71 12.28 4.45 -13.29
C ASP A 71 13.28 3.34 -12.92
N GLU A 72 14.48 3.37 -13.51
CA GLU A 72 15.48 2.32 -13.29
C GLU A 72 15.94 2.23 -11.83
N ASP A 73 16.03 3.37 -11.13
CA ASP A 73 16.42 3.43 -9.72
C ASP A 73 15.24 3.06 -8.79
N HIS A 74 13.99 3.22 -9.25
CA HIS A 74 12.76 2.91 -8.51
C HIS A 74 11.75 2.10 -9.36
N PRO A 75 11.98 0.79 -9.57
CA PRO A 75 11.13 -0.05 -10.42
C PRO A 75 9.68 -0.20 -9.93
N TYR A 76 9.45 -0.07 -8.63
CA TYR A 76 8.11 -0.09 -8.02
C TYR A 76 7.48 1.32 -7.91
N GLY A 77 8.16 2.34 -8.44
CA GLY A 77 7.72 3.73 -8.38
C GLY A 77 8.11 4.47 -7.10
N HIS A 78 7.64 5.71 -7.01
CA HIS A 78 8.05 6.67 -5.99
C HIS A 78 7.06 6.80 -4.82
N GLY A 79 6.09 5.89 -4.69
CA GLY A 79 4.99 6.02 -3.72
C GLY A 79 5.46 6.19 -2.26
N LYS A 80 6.60 5.60 -1.86
CA LYS A 80 7.15 5.71 -0.50
C LYS A 80 7.52 7.15 -0.09
N PHE A 81 7.75 8.07 -1.05
CA PHE A 81 7.97 9.49 -0.73
C PHE A 81 6.72 10.16 -0.13
N GLU A 82 5.54 9.65 -0.44
CA GLU A 82 4.30 10.10 0.19
C GLU A 82 4.20 9.66 1.64
N THR A 83 4.57 8.40 1.90
CA THR A 83 4.66 7.83 3.26
C THR A 83 5.65 8.62 4.10
N PHE A 84 6.81 8.96 3.53
CA PHE A 84 7.80 9.81 4.17
C PHE A 84 7.25 11.20 4.51
N GLY A 85 6.51 11.83 3.58
CA GLY A 85 5.87 13.11 3.83
C GLY A 85 4.80 13.05 4.92
N THR A 86 4.03 11.97 4.92
CA THR A 86 3.02 11.70 5.96
C THR A 86 3.69 11.55 7.33
N MET A 87 4.81 10.82 7.41
CA MET A 87 5.62 10.68 8.62
C MET A 87 6.19 12.02 9.09
N PHE A 88 6.77 12.80 8.18
CA PHE A 88 7.28 14.14 8.48
C PHE A 88 6.19 15.03 9.08
N LEU A 89 5.01 15.05 8.47
CA LEU A 89 3.91 15.89 8.95
C LEU A 89 3.39 15.43 10.32
N ALA A 90 3.36 14.12 10.58
CA ALA A 90 3.02 13.58 11.90
C ALA A 90 4.03 14.01 12.98
N ILE A 91 5.33 13.97 12.67
CA ILE A 91 6.39 14.40 13.59
C ILE A 91 6.31 15.91 13.82
N PHE A 92 6.12 16.69 12.75
CA PHE A 92 5.96 18.14 12.83
C PHE A 92 4.76 18.53 13.70
N LEU A 93 3.61 17.90 13.47
CA LEU A 93 2.40 18.10 14.26
C LEU A 93 2.61 17.74 15.74
N ALA A 94 3.30 16.64 16.03
CA ALA A 94 3.66 16.28 17.39
C ALA A 94 4.57 17.33 18.04
N GLY A 95 5.57 17.84 17.31
CA GLY A 95 6.47 18.89 17.78
C GLY A 95 5.73 20.20 18.13
N VAL A 96 4.85 20.67 17.24
CA VAL A 96 3.99 21.84 17.49
C VAL A 96 3.08 21.60 18.71
N SER A 97 2.49 20.42 18.82
CA SER A 97 1.61 20.06 19.94
C SER A 97 2.34 20.08 21.29
N ILE A 98 3.58 19.57 21.32
CA ILE A 98 4.44 19.59 22.52
C ILE A 98 4.79 21.03 22.88
N ALA A 99 5.16 21.86 21.91
CA ALA A 99 5.49 23.26 22.14
C ALA A 99 4.31 24.01 22.80
N ILE A 100 3.09 23.85 22.27
CA ILE A 100 1.85 24.41 22.85
C ILE A 100 1.65 23.89 24.28
N GLY A 101 1.88 22.59 24.51
CA GLY A 101 1.72 21.99 25.83
C GLY A 101 2.70 22.54 26.86
N LEU A 102 3.96 22.76 26.46
CA LEU A 102 4.98 23.35 27.32
C LEU A 102 4.65 24.81 27.67
N GLU A 103 4.19 25.59 26.70
CA GLU A 103 3.72 26.97 26.93
C GLU A 103 2.51 27.00 27.88
N ALA A 104 1.57 26.07 27.74
CA ALA A 104 0.43 25.96 28.65
C ALA A 104 0.85 25.60 30.09
N VAL A 105 1.84 24.72 30.25
CA VAL A 105 2.40 24.39 31.58
C VAL A 105 3.11 25.60 32.19
N ASP A 106 3.89 26.33 31.40
CA ASP A 106 4.61 27.51 31.86
C ASP A 106 3.63 28.62 32.29
N ALA A 107 2.57 28.85 31.50
CA ALA A 107 1.50 29.79 31.84
C ALA A 107 0.82 29.47 33.18
N ILE A 108 0.62 28.18 33.49
CA ILE A 108 0.09 27.72 34.79
C ILE A 108 1.06 28.02 35.94
N GLN A 109 2.37 27.83 35.73
CA GLN A 109 3.37 27.98 36.77
C GLN A 109 3.69 29.44 37.07
N ASN A 110 3.79 30.27 36.03
CA ASN A 110 4.21 31.66 36.15
C ASN A 110 3.04 32.64 36.35
N SER A 111 1.79 32.15 36.34
CA SER A 111 0.58 32.98 36.43
C SER A 111 0.62 34.16 35.44
N GLU A 112 1.24 33.95 34.28
CA GLU A 112 1.33 34.98 33.26
C GLU A 112 -0.08 35.30 32.77
N HIS A 113 -0.49 36.54 32.99
CA HIS A 113 -1.72 37.05 32.42
C HIS A 113 -1.46 37.37 30.95
N GLN A 114 -1.95 36.52 30.04
CA GLN A 114 -1.88 36.83 28.62
C GLN A 114 -2.86 37.96 28.21
N LYS A 115 -2.41 38.64 27.17
CA LYS A 115 -2.77 39.98 26.66
C LYS A 115 -4.25 40.18 26.39
N THR A 116 -4.75 41.39 26.65
CA THR A 116 -6.05 41.88 26.17
C THR A 116 -6.14 41.73 24.64
N LEU A 117 -6.96 40.80 24.16
CA LEU A 117 -7.33 40.74 22.76
C LEU A 117 -8.20 41.94 22.41
N THR A 118 -7.77 42.70 21.40
CA THR A 118 -8.63 43.72 20.78
C THR A 118 -9.76 43.02 20.01
N TYR A 119 -10.96 43.61 19.94
CA TYR A 119 -12.09 43.07 19.16
C TYR A 119 -11.72 42.69 17.71
N ILE A 120 -10.78 43.42 17.11
CA ILE A 120 -10.24 43.15 15.77
C ILE A 120 -9.48 41.81 15.71
N ALA A 121 -8.74 41.44 16.76
CA ALA A 121 -8.03 40.17 16.84
C ALA A 121 -8.99 38.98 16.97
N LEU A 122 -10.12 39.14 17.67
CA LEU A 122 -11.16 38.10 17.76
C LEU A 122 -11.80 37.83 16.40
N ILE A 123 -12.09 38.88 15.62
CA ILE A 123 -12.64 38.73 14.27
C ILE A 123 -11.62 38.03 13.35
N ALA A 124 -10.35 38.43 13.41
CA ALA A 124 -9.30 37.79 12.62
C ALA A 124 -9.12 36.30 12.97
N ALA A 125 -9.16 35.94 14.25
CA ALA A 125 -9.12 34.56 14.71
C ALA A 125 -10.33 33.75 14.22
N ALA A 126 -11.55 34.32 14.31
CA ALA A 126 -12.76 33.67 13.82
C ALA A 126 -12.71 33.40 12.32
N VAL A 127 -12.22 34.36 11.52
CA VAL A 127 -12.01 34.17 10.07
C VAL A 127 -10.99 33.06 9.80
N SER A 128 -9.89 33.02 10.57
CA SER A 128 -8.88 31.95 10.45
C SER A 128 -9.46 30.56 10.74
N ILE A 129 -10.27 30.43 11.78
CA ILE A 129 -10.92 29.16 12.15
C ILE A 129 -11.83 28.67 11.02
N LEU A 130 -12.66 29.56 10.46
CA LEU A 130 -13.57 29.19 9.38
C LEU A 130 -12.83 28.80 8.10
N ALA A 131 -11.75 29.52 7.79
CA ALA A 131 -10.91 29.21 6.63
C ALA A 131 -10.23 27.82 6.77
N ASN A 132 -9.65 27.55 7.94
CA ASN A 132 -8.94 26.30 8.21
C ASN A 132 -9.89 25.09 8.30
N GLU A 133 -11.09 25.22 8.88
CA GLU A 133 -12.08 24.12 8.86
C GLU A 133 -12.62 23.87 7.44
N GLY A 134 -12.77 24.94 6.63
CA GLY A 134 -13.09 24.81 5.21
C GLY A 134 -12.02 24.04 4.42
N LEU A 135 -10.74 24.35 4.67
CA LEU A 135 -9.61 23.62 4.09
C LEU A 135 -9.56 22.17 4.56
N TYR A 136 -9.85 21.89 5.85
CA TYR A 136 -9.93 20.53 6.37
C TYR A 136 -10.94 19.70 5.58
N HIS A 137 -12.17 20.17 5.45
CA HIS A 137 -13.21 19.44 4.74
C HIS A 137 -12.85 19.21 3.27
N TYR A 138 -12.29 20.23 2.62
CA TYR A 138 -11.87 20.15 1.23
C TYR A 138 -10.74 19.12 1.02
N CYS A 139 -9.67 19.21 1.82
CA CYS A 139 -8.52 18.33 1.73
C CYS A 139 -8.86 16.90 2.17
N ALA A 140 -9.65 16.72 3.24
CA ALA A 140 -10.06 15.40 3.70
C ALA A 140 -10.94 14.69 2.66
N TYR A 141 -11.87 15.41 2.02
CA TYR A 141 -12.69 14.85 0.95
C TYR A 141 -11.82 14.41 -0.25
N LYS A 142 -10.93 15.29 -0.72
CA LYS A 142 -10.05 14.99 -1.86
C LYS A 142 -9.05 13.89 -1.55
N GLY A 143 -8.43 13.92 -0.37
CA GLY A 143 -7.46 12.92 0.08
C GLY A 143 -8.08 11.52 0.18
N LYS A 144 -9.30 11.40 0.71
CA LYS A 144 -10.04 10.12 0.74
C LYS A 144 -10.39 9.63 -0.67
N GLN A 145 -10.81 10.52 -1.57
CA GLN A 145 -11.17 10.17 -2.94
C GLN A 145 -10.00 9.54 -3.73
N VAL A 146 -8.76 9.97 -3.46
CA VAL A 146 -7.56 9.50 -4.18
C VAL A 146 -6.65 8.60 -3.33
N ASN A 147 -7.15 8.13 -2.18
CA ASN A 147 -6.41 7.34 -1.19
C ASN A 147 -5.01 7.91 -0.87
N SER A 148 -4.95 9.21 -0.53
CA SER A 148 -3.69 9.91 -0.24
C SER A 148 -3.51 10.20 1.24
N SER A 149 -2.61 9.46 1.87
CA SER A 149 -2.25 9.64 3.28
C SER A 149 -1.66 11.02 3.55
N ILE A 150 -0.85 11.56 2.64
CA ILE A 150 -0.22 12.88 2.83
C ILE A 150 -1.25 14.02 2.74
N ILE A 151 -2.23 13.93 1.82
CA ILE A 151 -3.29 14.94 1.71
C ILE A 151 -4.21 14.88 2.93
N ILE A 152 -4.54 13.67 3.40
CA ILE A 152 -5.33 13.47 4.61
C ILE A 152 -4.59 14.02 5.83
N ALA A 153 -3.28 13.77 5.93
CA ALA A 153 -2.46 14.33 7.00
C ALA A 153 -2.43 15.86 6.94
N ASN A 154 -2.29 16.47 5.76
CA ASN A 154 -2.37 17.93 5.60
C ASN A 154 -3.74 18.48 6.01
N ALA A 155 -4.83 17.76 5.72
CA ALA A 155 -6.15 18.14 6.20
C ALA A 155 -6.19 18.18 7.74
N TRP A 156 -5.64 17.18 8.41
CA TRP A 156 -5.58 17.15 9.88
C TRP A 156 -4.69 18.24 10.47
N HIS A 157 -3.66 18.68 9.76
CA HIS A 157 -2.88 19.87 10.12
C HIS A 157 -3.78 21.12 10.16
N HIS A 158 -4.49 21.43 9.07
CA HIS A 158 -5.44 22.57 9.04
C HIS A 158 -6.52 22.47 10.13
N ARG A 159 -7.02 21.26 10.40
CA ARG A 159 -8.02 21.06 11.46
C ARG A 159 -7.44 21.32 12.84
N THR A 160 -6.19 20.93 13.06
CA THR A 160 -5.48 21.15 14.31
C THR A 160 -5.39 22.64 14.61
N ASP A 161 -5.05 23.45 13.61
CA ASP A 161 -4.95 24.92 13.75
C ASP A 161 -6.31 25.56 14.06
N SER A 162 -7.39 24.99 13.50
CA SER A 162 -8.76 25.41 13.83
C SER A 162 -9.10 25.09 15.28
N ILE A 163 -8.80 23.87 15.73
CA ILE A 163 -9.12 23.38 17.08
C ILE A 163 -8.32 24.15 18.14
N SER A 164 -7.02 24.40 17.90
CA SER A 164 -6.19 25.19 18.79
C SER A 164 -6.71 26.63 18.92
N SER A 165 -7.08 27.24 17.79
CA SER A 165 -7.65 28.59 17.76
C SER A 165 -9.00 28.67 18.49
N VAL A 166 -9.87 27.68 18.33
CA VAL A 166 -11.15 27.60 19.06
C VAL A 166 -10.90 27.44 20.57
N ALA A 167 -9.97 26.58 20.97
CA ALA A 167 -9.66 26.37 22.38
C ALA A 167 -9.08 27.63 23.03
N ALA A 168 -8.19 28.34 22.34
CA ALA A 168 -7.69 29.63 22.80
C ALA A 168 -8.82 30.67 22.96
N LEU A 169 -9.75 30.76 22.00
CA LEU A 169 -10.91 31.65 22.12
C LEU A 169 -11.79 31.33 23.33
N VAL A 170 -12.07 30.04 23.57
CA VAL A 170 -12.85 29.59 24.74
C VAL A 170 -12.08 29.88 26.03
N GLY A 171 -10.77 29.63 26.03
CA GLY A 171 -9.86 29.91 27.13
C GLY A 171 -9.87 31.39 27.54
N ILE A 172 -9.69 32.28 26.57
CA ILE A 172 -9.74 33.73 26.74
C ILE A 172 -11.12 34.16 27.25
N ALA A 173 -12.21 33.66 26.65
CA ALA A 173 -13.56 34.00 27.08
C ALA A 173 -13.81 33.61 28.53
N LEU A 174 -13.41 32.41 28.96
CA LEU A 174 -13.54 31.95 30.35
C LEU A 174 -12.64 32.74 31.32
N ASN A 175 -11.44 33.12 30.89
CA ASN A 175 -10.56 34.01 31.66
C ASN A 175 -11.24 35.36 31.92
N MET A 176 -11.94 35.94 30.93
CA MET A 176 -12.73 37.17 31.10
C MET A 176 -13.85 37.05 32.14
N TYR A 177 -14.38 35.85 32.37
CA TYR A 177 -15.38 35.56 33.42
C TYR A 177 -14.76 35.24 34.80
N GLY A 178 -13.43 35.37 34.94
CA GLY A 178 -12.70 35.19 36.20
C GLY A 178 -12.00 33.83 36.35
N PHE A 179 -12.07 32.94 35.35
CA PHE A 179 -11.35 31.66 35.37
C PHE A 179 -9.93 31.82 34.80
N LEU A 180 -9.03 32.33 35.63
CA LEU A 180 -7.65 32.71 35.24
C LEU A 180 -6.83 31.59 34.59
N MET A 181 -7.11 30.31 34.91
CA MET A 181 -6.38 29.16 34.38
C MET A 181 -7.08 28.44 33.21
N ALA A 182 -8.27 28.91 32.80
CA ALA A 182 -9.08 28.21 31.81
C ALA A 182 -8.39 28.06 30.45
N ASP A 183 -7.64 29.08 30.04
CA ASP A 183 -6.90 29.09 28.77
C ASP A 183 -5.80 28.03 28.72
N ALA A 184 -4.96 27.97 29.75
CA ALA A 184 -3.91 26.96 29.84
C ALA A 184 -4.47 25.52 29.98
N ILE A 185 -5.58 25.34 30.69
CA ILE A 185 -6.25 24.03 30.78
C ILE A 185 -6.82 23.61 29.41
N ALA A 186 -7.44 24.54 28.67
CA ALA A 186 -7.94 24.29 27.33
C ALA A 186 -6.79 23.94 26.36
N ALA A 187 -5.67 24.66 26.44
CA ALA A 187 -4.48 24.37 25.65
C ALA A 187 -3.90 22.96 25.94
N LEU A 188 -3.83 22.55 27.21
CA LEU A 188 -3.41 21.19 27.59
C LEU A 188 -4.32 20.09 27.02
N PHE A 189 -5.64 20.32 27.06
CA PHE A 189 -6.60 19.38 26.46
C PHE A 189 -6.38 19.25 24.94
N VAL A 190 -6.18 20.38 24.25
CA VAL A 190 -5.84 20.38 22.83
C VAL A 190 -4.54 19.64 22.58
N THR A 191 -3.46 19.93 23.32
CA THR A 191 -2.18 19.22 23.17
C THR A 191 -2.35 17.70 23.26
N ALA A 192 -3.08 17.20 24.25
CA ALA A 192 -3.33 15.75 24.39
C ALA A 192 -4.09 15.17 23.18
N PHE A 193 -5.09 15.90 22.69
CA PHE A 193 -5.85 15.51 21.50
C PHE A 193 -4.99 15.49 20.23
N LEU A 194 -4.15 16.51 20.02
CA LEU A 194 -3.28 16.61 18.85
C LEU A 194 -2.16 15.57 18.85
N LEU A 195 -1.59 15.27 20.02
CA LEU A 195 -0.62 14.18 20.17
C LEU A 195 -1.23 12.83 19.78
N LYS A 196 -2.49 12.58 20.16
CA LYS A 196 -3.20 11.36 19.76
C LYS A 196 -3.39 11.26 18.23
N ILE A 197 -3.73 12.37 17.56
CA ILE A 197 -3.86 12.41 16.10
C ILE A 197 -2.50 12.19 15.43
N SER A 198 -1.48 12.91 15.88
CA SER A 198 -0.10 12.80 15.37
C SER A 198 0.41 11.36 15.49
N TYR A 199 0.19 10.72 16.63
CA TYR A 199 0.54 9.31 16.83
C TYR A 199 -0.21 8.40 15.87
N LYS A 200 -1.51 8.60 15.66
CA LYS A 200 -2.30 7.79 14.72
C LYS A 200 -1.79 7.91 13.28
N ILE A 201 -1.53 9.12 12.80
CA ILE A 201 -1.01 9.38 11.44
C ILE A 201 0.40 8.79 11.32
N GLY A 202 1.27 9.08 12.28
CA GLY A 202 2.65 8.59 12.29
C GLY A 202 2.71 7.07 12.37
N ARG A 203 1.84 6.42 13.16
CA ARG A 203 1.77 4.96 13.24
C ARG A 203 1.37 4.34 11.91
N SER A 204 0.35 4.88 11.25
CA SER A 204 -0.06 4.42 9.93
C SER A 204 1.05 4.56 8.89
N ALA A 205 1.79 5.68 8.90
CA ALA A 205 2.93 5.89 8.00
C ALA A 205 4.10 4.95 8.35
N PHE A 206 4.33 4.65 9.64
CA PHE A 206 5.35 3.71 10.07
C PHE A 206 5.03 2.30 9.59
N ASP A 207 3.78 1.86 9.78
CA ASP A 207 3.28 0.56 9.35
C ASP A 207 3.48 0.39 7.83
N GLU A 208 3.17 1.41 7.05
CA GLU A 208 3.41 1.41 5.61
C GLU A 208 4.91 1.37 5.23
N LEU A 209 5.79 2.04 5.99
CA LEU A 209 7.25 2.01 5.76
C LEU A 209 7.87 0.62 6.01
N VAL A 210 7.35 -0.10 7.00
CA VAL A 210 7.83 -1.45 7.35
C VAL A 210 7.09 -2.56 6.59
N ASP A 211 6.35 -2.20 5.54
CA ASP A 211 5.54 -3.10 4.71
C ASP A 211 4.56 -3.95 5.54
N ALA A 212 3.92 -3.34 6.56
CA ALA A 212 2.87 -3.99 7.33
C ALA A 212 1.67 -4.36 6.45
N SER A 213 0.92 -5.35 6.90
CA SER A 213 -0.24 -5.84 6.17
C SER A 213 -1.34 -4.79 6.05
N VAL A 214 -2.16 -4.93 5.00
CA VAL A 214 -3.47 -4.25 4.94
C VAL A 214 -4.39 -4.73 6.08
N ASP A 215 -5.47 -3.98 6.32
CA ASP A 215 -6.46 -4.33 7.34
C ASP A 215 -7.15 -5.68 7.07
N GLU A 216 -7.65 -6.32 8.13
CA GLU A 216 -8.20 -7.68 8.05
C GLU A 216 -9.41 -7.78 7.11
N GLU A 217 -10.24 -6.74 7.01
CA GLU A 217 -11.41 -6.72 6.11
C GLU A 217 -10.96 -6.75 4.65
N THR A 218 -9.94 -5.97 4.29
CA THR A 218 -9.34 -6.00 2.95
C THR A 218 -8.67 -7.35 2.68
N LEU A 219 -7.96 -7.90 3.66
CA LEU A 219 -7.33 -9.22 3.57
C LEU A 219 -8.37 -10.32 3.31
N ASP A 220 -9.48 -10.32 4.04
CA ASP A 220 -10.58 -11.29 3.86
C ASP A 220 -11.17 -11.22 2.46
N LYS A 221 -11.40 -10.02 1.93
CA LYS A 221 -11.85 -9.83 0.54
C LYS A 221 -10.86 -10.41 -0.48
N ILE A 222 -9.55 -10.25 -0.25
CA ILE A 222 -8.53 -10.85 -1.11
C ILE A 222 -8.62 -12.38 -1.03
N ARG A 223 -8.78 -12.96 0.17
CA ARG A 223 -8.93 -14.42 0.35
C ARG A 223 -10.14 -14.95 -0.39
N GLU A 224 -11.28 -14.28 -0.27
CA GLU A 224 -12.52 -14.64 -0.98
C GLU A 224 -12.35 -14.54 -2.50
N SER A 225 -11.73 -13.46 -3.00
CA SER A 225 -11.48 -13.25 -4.42
C SER A 225 -10.60 -14.37 -5.00
N VAL A 226 -9.51 -14.73 -4.32
CA VAL A 226 -8.62 -15.85 -4.73
C VAL A 226 -9.38 -17.17 -4.81
N LEU A 227 -10.17 -17.51 -3.78
CA LEU A 227 -10.90 -18.78 -3.72
C LEU A 227 -12.10 -18.85 -4.69
N SER A 228 -12.59 -17.71 -5.19
CA SER A 228 -13.70 -17.67 -6.15
C SER A 228 -13.29 -18.15 -7.55
N ASN A 229 -11.99 -18.22 -7.84
CA ASN A 229 -11.45 -18.56 -9.14
C ASN A 229 -11.45 -20.07 -9.41
N SER A 230 -12.07 -20.48 -10.52
CA SER A 230 -12.08 -21.89 -10.93
C SER A 230 -10.67 -22.40 -11.22
N GLY A 231 -10.29 -23.54 -10.65
CA GLY A 231 -8.96 -24.13 -10.80
C GLY A 231 -8.03 -23.86 -9.62
N VAL A 232 -8.37 -22.90 -8.74
CA VAL A 232 -7.71 -22.73 -7.45
C VAL A 232 -8.30 -23.73 -6.45
N LEU A 233 -7.50 -24.65 -5.96
CA LEU A 233 -7.90 -25.65 -4.96
C LEU A 233 -7.75 -25.14 -3.53
N ASN A 234 -6.77 -24.28 -3.31
CA ASN A 234 -6.47 -23.58 -2.06
C ASN A 234 -5.43 -22.48 -2.36
N PHE A 235 -4.98 -21.74 -1.35
CA PHE A 235 -3.85 -20.84 -1.47
C PHE A 235 -3.01 -20.83 -0.18
N HIS A 236 -1.77 -20.38 -0.29
CA HIS A 236 -0.89 -20.17 0.86
C HIS A 236 0.02 -18.94 0.63
N GLN A 237 0.76 -18.54 1.68
CA GLN A 237 1.66 -17.37 1.65
C GLN A 237 1.04 -16.08 1.11
N LEU A 238 -0.24 -15.83 1.38
CA LEU A 238 -0.89 -14.56 1.05
C LEU A 238 -0.24 -13.42 1.84
N ARG A 239 0.31 -12.44 1.13
CA ARG A 239 0.88 -11.21 1.68
C ARG A 239 0.27 -10.04 0.92
N ALA A 240 -0.16 -9.02 1.65
CA ALA A 240 -0.66 -7.79 1.04
C ALA A 240 -0.11 -6.61 1.81
N ARG A 241 0.43 -5.60 1.13
CA ARG A 241 1.01 -4.40 1.74
C ARG A 241 0.50 -3.13 1.08
N SER A 242 0.46 -2.05 1.85
CA SER A 242 0.17 -0.71 1.34
C SER A 242 1.48 0.01 0.96
N LEU A 243 1.49 0.71 -0.17
CA LEU A 243 2.60 1.55 -0.62
C LEU A 243 2.04 2.78 -1.35
N GLY A 244 2.23 3.96 -0.76
CA GLY A 244 1.74 5.22 -1.32
C GLY A 244 0.22 5.20 -1.56
N GLY A 245 -0.55 4.57 -0.67
CA GLY A 245 -2.00 4.40 -0.83
C GLY A 245 -2.44 3.44 -1.95
N GLN A 246 -1.53 2.59 -2.43
CA GLN A 246 -1.82 1.49 -3.34
C GLN A 246 -1.55 0.15 -2.66
N ILE A 247 -2.27 -0.90 -3.04
CA ILE A 247 -2.14 -2.24 -2.48
C ILE A 247 -1.33 -3.12 -3.44
N PHE A 248 -0.35 -3.83 -2.90
CA PHE A 248 0.42 -4.85 -3.58
C PHE A 248 0.10 -6.20 -2.94
N VAL A 249 -0.18 -7.21 -3.75
CA VAL A 249 -0.58 -8.54 -3.27
C VAL A 249 0.36 -9.60 -3.84
N ASP A 250 0.88 -10.47 -2.99
CA ASP A 250 1.60 -11.68 -3.36
C ASP A 250 0.82 -12.89 -2.84
N VAL A 251 0.55 -13.87 -3.70
CA VAL A 251 -0.20 -15.09 -3.30
C VAL A 251 0.32 -16.32 -4.01
N HIS A 252 0.38 -17.45 -3.30
CA HIS A 252 0.63 -18.75 -3.91
C HIS A 252 -0.71 -19.47 -4.08
N ALA A 253 -1.12 -19.70 -5.32
CA ALA A 253 -2.36 -20.40 -5.65
C ALA A 253 -2.07 -21.90 -5.87
N ASP A 254 -2.72 -22.76 -5.09
CA ASP A 254 -2.60 -24.20 -5.21
C ASP A 254 -3.50 -24.70 -6.34
N VAL A 255 -2.93 -25.28 -7.38
CA VAL A 255 -3.64 -25.80 -8.57
C VAL A 255 -3.46 -27.32 -8.71
N PRO A 256 -4.27 -28.03 -9.52
CA PRO A 256 -4.05 -29.46 -9.74
C PRO A 256 -2.69 -29.75 -10.37
N THR A 257 -2.03 -30.83 -9.96
CA THR A 257 -0.67 -31.19 -10.39
C THR A 257 -0.54 -31.60 -11.85
N THR A 258 -1.64 -31.97 -12.49
CA THR A 258 -1.67 -32.56 -13.84
C THR A 258 -2.00 -31.56 -14.94
N ILE A 259 -2.21 -30.28 -14.60
CA ILE A 259 -2.50 -29.24 -15.59
C ILE A 259 -1.23 -28.82 -16.33
N SER A 260 -1.42 -28.22 -17.50
CA SER A 260 -0.32 -27.61 -18.25
C SER A 260 0.16 -26.32 -17.58
N VAL A 261 1.44 -25.95 -17.79
CA VAL A 261 1.97 -24.64 -17.34
C VAL A 261 1.16 -23.48 -17.95
N SER A 262 0.68 -23.63 -19.19
CA SER A 262 -0.18 -22.63 -19.84
C SER A 262 -1.54 -22.47 -19.17
N GLU A 263 -2.14 -23.56 -18.70
CA GLU A 263 -3.42 -23.51 -17.97
C GLU A 263 -3.22 -22.94 -16.57
N GLY A 264 -2.14 -23.32 -15.89
CA GLY A 264 -1.75 -22.71 -14.61
C GLY A 264 -1.54 -21.20 -14.73
N HIS A 265 -0.88 -20.74 -15.80
CA HIS A 265 -0.73 -19.31 -16.10
C HIS A 265 -2.07 -18.61 -16.32
N ALA A 266 -3.01 -19.25 -17.03
CA ALA A 266 -4.35 -18.69 -17.23
C ALA A 266 -5.13 -18.58 -15.91
N ILE A 267 -5.02 -19.57 -15.01
CA ILE A 267 -5.61 -19.52 -13.67
C ILE A 267 -5.00 -18.37 -12.86
N ALA A 268 -3.67 -18.21 -12.89
CA ALA A 268 -2.99 -17.10 -12.22
C ALA A 268 -3.49 -15.74 -12.70
N HIS A 269 -3.67 -15.59 -14.01
CA HIS A 269 -4.19 -14.35 -14.59
C HIS A 269 -5.66 -14.09 -14.21
N SER A 270 -6.48 -15.14 -14.10
CA SER A 270 -7.86 -15.03 -13.60
C SER A 270 -7.91 -14.53 -12.15
N VAL A 271 -7.01 -15.04 -11.30
CA VAL A 271 -6.86 -14.59 -9.90
C VAL A 271 -6.41 -13.13 -9.84
N GLU A 272 -5.42 -12.77 -10.65
CA GLU A 272 -4.94 -11.39 -10.80
C GLU A 272 -6.09 -10.43 -11.16
N GLU A 273 -6.85 -10.76 -12.20
CA GLU A 273 -7.99 -9.96 -12.68
C GLU A 273 -9.11 -9.85 -11.64
N SER A 274 -9.42 -10.95 -10.93
CA SER A 274 -10.43 -10.95 -9.86
C SER A 274 -10.05 -9.99 -8.73
N ILE A 275 -8.80 -10.05 -8.27
CA ILE A 275 -8.29 -9.17 -7.21
C ILE A 275 -8.34 -7.70 -7.66
N PHE A 276 -7.97 -7.40 -8.91
CA PHE A 276 -8.05 -6.05 -9.46
C PHE A 276 -9.48 -5.50 -9.54
N ASN A 277 -10.46 -6.37 -9.81
CA ASN A 277 -11.87 -5.98 -9.95
C ASN A 277 -12.58 -5.85 -8.59
N ASP A 278 -12.26 -6.74 -7.65
CA ASP A 278 -12.95 -6.83 -6.36
C ASP A 278 -12.40 -5.85 -5.33
N ILE A 279 -11.11 -5.53 -5.39
CA ILE A 279 -10.44 -4.69 -4.39
C ILE A 279 -9.99 -3.35 -5.00
N ALA A 280 -10.47 -2.27 -4.41
CA ALA A 280 -10.08 -0.92 -4.80
C ALA A 280 -8.59 -0.65 -4.51
N HIS A 281 -7.96 0.13 -5.37
CA HIS A 281 -6.58 0.63 -5.20
C HIS A 281 -5.47 -0.44 -5.24
N VAL A 282 -5.77 -1.67 -5.70
CA VAL A 282 -4.72 -2.63 -6.06
C VAL A 282 -3.92 -2.09 -7.24
N ALA A 283 -2.60 -2.13 -7.11
CA ALA A 283 -1.67 -1.68 -8.13
C ALA A 283 -0.97 -2.84 -8.83
N ASP A 284 -0.68 -3.91 -8.09
CA ASP A 284 0.04 -5.06 -8.58
C ASP A 284 -0.35 -6.31 -7.79
N VAL A 285 -0.41 -7.43 -8.51
CA VAL A 285 -0.72 -8.75 -7.93
C VAL A 285 0.24 -9.75 -8.55
N THR A 286 1.07 -10.39 -7.71
CA THR A 286 1.93 -11.49 -8.12
C THR A 286 1.31 -12.80 -7.66
N VAL A 287 0.93 -13.65 -8.62
CA VAL A 287 0.39 -14.98 -8.35
C VAL A 287 1.44 -16.03 -8.70
N HIS A 288 1.96 -16.72 -7.68
CA HIS A 288 2.78 -17.90 -7.85
C HIS A 288 1.86 -19.13 -7.97
N VAL A 289 2.06 -19.95 -9.00
CA VAL A 289 1.25 -21.15 -9.23
C VAL A 289 1.97 -22.34 -8.64
N ASP A 290 1.38 -22.94 -7.61
CA ASP A 290 1.95 -24.10 -6.94
C ASP A 290 1.09 -25.34 -7.18
N PRO A 291 1.68 -26.46 -7.63
CA PRO A 291 0.94 -27.70 -7.76
C PRO A 291 0.64 -28.30 -6.37
N LYS A 292 -0.64 -28.53 -6.08
CA LYS A 292 -1.11 -29.06 -4.78
C LYS A 292 -0.59 -30.49 -4.55
N GLY A 293 0.16 -30.69 -3.47
CA GLY A 293 0.71 -32.01 -3.14
C GLY A 293 1.84 -32.45 -4.08
N ALA A 294 2.57 -31.50 -4.66
CA ALA A 294 3.82 -31.78 -5.35
C ALA A 294 4.98 -31.87 -4.36
N LYS A 295 5.96 -32.71 -4.71
CA LYS A 295 7.17 -32.85 -3.93
C LYS A 295 8.01 -31.58 -4.03
N GLN A 296 8.21 -30.87 -2.92
CA GLN A 296 9.05 -29.66 -2.84
C GLN A 296 10.56 -29.97 -2.85
N SER A 297 10.99 -30.97 -3.63
CA SER A 297 12.40 -31.35 -3.75
C SER A 297 12.92 -31.06 -5.14
N ALA A 298 14.20 -30.69 -5.25
CA ALA A 298 14.87 -30.61 -6.54
C ALA A 298 14.70 -31.92 -7.31
N LEU A 299 14.47 -31.80 -8.62
CA LEU A 299 14.48 -32.95 -9.53
C LEU A 299 15.83 -33.67 -9.42
N PRO A 300 15.84 -35.02 -9.28
CA PRO A 300 17.03 -35.82 -9.48
C PRO A 300 17.70 -35.51 -10.82
N THR A 301 19.03 -35.55 -10.85
CA THR A 301 19.81 -35.21 -12.04
C THR A 301 19.40 -36.04 -13.25
N GLU A 302 19.03 -37.30 -13.05
CA GLU A 302 18.57 -38.26 -14.06
C GLU A 302 17.28 -37.80 -14.75
N LEU A 303 16.43 -37.04 -14.05
CA LEU A 303 15.15 -36.54 -14.56
C LEU A 303 15.26 -35.16 -15.22
N TYR A 304 16.45 -34.55 -15.24
CA TYR A 304 16.66 -33.36 -16.05
C TYR A 304 16.46 -33.72 -17.52
N ARG A 305 15.74 -32.85 -18.25
CA ARG A 305 15.41 -33.05 -19.67
C ARG A 305 16.62 -33.49 -20.51
N LYS A 306 17.78 -32.86 -20.29
CA LYS A 306 19.05 -33.16 -20.98
C LYS A 306 19.56 -34.60 -20.79
N ASN A 307 19.18 -35.26 -19.69
CA ASN A 307 19.62 -36.60 -19.32
C ASN A 307 18.51 -37.64 -19.59
N LEU A 308 17.26 -37.27 -19.27
CA LEU A 308 16.10 -38.14 -19.42
C LEU A 308 15.73 -38.38 -20.87
N GLU A 309 15.69 -37.35 -21.72
CA GLU A 309 15.24 -37.51 -23.11
C GLU A 309 16.15 -38.44 -23.95
N PRO A 310 17.50 -38.33 -23.89
CA PRO A 310 18.37 -39.28 -24.56
C PRO A 310 18.16 -40.72 -24.07
N LEU A 311 18.03 -40.90 -22.75
CA LEU A 311 17.80 -42.21 -22.14
C LEU A 311 16.48 -42.84 -22.60
N LEU A 312 15.39 -42.06 -22.62
CA LEU A 312 14.09 -42.52 -23.11
C LEU A 312 14.15 -42.85 -24.61
N LYS A 313 14.81 -42.02 -25.42
CA LYS A 313 15.00 -42.30 -26.86
C LYS A 313 15.79 -43.59 -27.09
N GLU A 314 16.84 -43.84 -26.32
CA GLU A 314 17.62 -45.08 -26.39
C GLU A 314 16.75 -46.30 -26.05
N ILE A 315 15.98 -46.24 -24.96
CA ILE A 315 15.08 -47.34 -24.54
C ILE A 315 14.01 -47.60 -25.63
N ILE A 316 13.42 -46.54 -26.18
CA ILE A 316 12.38 -46.64 -27.23
C ILE A 316 12.97 -47.26 -28.51
N GLN A 317 14.13 -46.78 -28.96
CA GLN A 317 14.80 -47.27 -30.18
C GLN A 317 15.27 -48.72 -30.05
N ASN A 318 15.77 -49.10 -28.86
CA ASN A 318 16.14 -50.49 -28.56
C ASN A 318 14.93 -51.43 -28.55
N HIS A 319 13.74 -50.91 -28.28
CA HIS A 319 12.51 -51.70 -28.31
C HIS A 319 11.96 -51.86 -29.73
N LYS A 320 11.80 -50.76 -30.47
CA LYS A 320 11.51 -50.73 -31.90
C LYS A 320 12.08 -49.47 -32.53
N SER A 321 12.99 -49.65 -33.50
CA SER A 321 13.74 -48.58 -34.16
C SER A 321 12.88 -47.56 -34.90
N GLU A 322 11.66 -47.95 -35.27
CA GLU A 322 10.71 -47.11 -36.02
C GLU A 322 9.89 -46.18 -35.11
N ILE A 323 9.93 -46.37 -33.77
CA ILE A 323 9.18 -45.54 -32.82
C ILE A 323 10.00 -44.29 -32.48
N GLU A 324 9.35 -43.12 -32.57
CA GLU A 324 9.91 -41.86 -32.12
C GLU A 324 9.11 -41.25 -30.96
N LEU A 325 9.83 -40.63 -30.01
CA LEU A 325 9.24 -39.82 -28.94
C LEU A 325 8.70 -38.50 -29.52
N ASP A 326 7.38 -38.28 -29.44
CA ASP A 326 6.69 -37.04 -29.85
C ASP A 326 6.67 -36.00 -28.72
N HIS A 327 6.24 -36.44 -27.54
CA HIS A 327 6.03 -35.58 -26.38
C HIS A 327 6.39 -36.32 -25.10
N LEU A 328 6.93 -35.58 -24.14
CA LEU A 328 7.20 -36.04 -22.78
C LEU A 328 6.67 -34.99 -21.81
N LEU A 329 5.71 -35.36 -20.99
CA LEU A 329 5.27 -34.58 -19.83
C LEU A 329 5.73 -35.31 -18.58
N LEU A 330 6.46 -34.61 -17.70
CA LEU A 330 6.93 -35.16 -16.44
C LEU A 330 6.09 -34.55 -15.32
N HIS A 331 5.50 -35.40 -14.49
CA HIS A 331 4.76 -35.00 -13.30
C HIS A 331 5.59 -35.33 -12.06
N VAL A 332 5.74 -34.34 -11.17
CA VAL A 332 6.49 -34.46 -9.91
C VAL A 332 5.47 -34.46 -8.77
N LEU A 333 5.07 -35.65 -8.36
CA LEU A 333 4.08 -35.83 -7.29
C LEU A 333 4.79 -36.20 -5.99
N GLU A 334 4.11 -36.03 -4.85
CA GLU A 334 4.63 -36.38 -3.53
C GLU A 334 5.21 -37.80 -3.46
N ASP A 335 4.56 -38.76 -4.12
CA ASP A 335 4.84 -40.17 -3.99
C ASP A 335 5.75 -40.75 -5.11
N GLY A 336 6.21 -39.91 -6.04
CA GLY A 336 7.11 -40.33 -7.12
C GLY A 336 7.12 -39.42 -8.34
N PHE A 337 7.82 -39.87 -9.37
CA PHE A 337 7.92 -39.20 -10.66
C PHE A 337 7.16 -40.00 -11.71
N TYR A 338 6.29 -39.32 -12.45
CA TYR A 338 5.43 -39.94 -13.46
C TYR A 338 5.70 -39.30 -14.81
N ALA A 339 5.57 -40.08 -15.89
CA ALA A 339 5.75 -39.55 -17.23
C ALA A 339 4.58 -39.90 -18.16
N ASP A 340 3.99 -38.89 -18.80
CA ASP A 340 3.14 -39.10 -19.96
C ASP A 340 3.99 -38.97 -21.22
N ILE A 341 4.12 -40.08 -21.92
CA ILE A 341 4.88 -40.20 -23.14
C ILE A 341 3.91 -40.31 -24.31
N ARG A 342 4.10 -39.47 -25.33
CA ARG A 342 3.42 -39.60 -26.61
C ARG A 342 4.42 -40.06 -27.65
N LEU A 343 4.05 -41.09 -28.40
CA LEU A 343 4.88 -41.67 -29.46
C LEU A 343 4.32 -41.30 -30.84
N LYS A 344 5.21 -41.04 -31.80
CA LYS A 344 4.84 -40.85 -33.21
C LYS A 344 4.67 -42.21 -33.89
N LYS A 345 3.50 -42.39 -34.51
CA LYS A 345 3.19 -43.30 -35.62
C LYS A 345 3.78 -44.71 -35.52
N ILE A 346 3.04 -45.63 -34.90
CA ILE A 346 3.00 -47.08 -35.21
C ILE A 346 1.69 -47.68 -34.68
N LYS A 347 1.17 -48.73 -35.32
CA LYS A 347 0.21 -49.66 -34.70
C LYS A 347 0.96 -50.44 -33.62
N LEU A 348 0.96 -49.93 -32.40
CA LEU A 348 1.44 -50.66 -31.23
C LEU A 348 0.38 -51.69 -30.84
N THR A 349 0.78 -52.94 -30.64
CA THR A 349 -0.09 -53.91 -29.98
C THR A 349 -0.13 -53.63 -28.47
N ASP A 350 -1.15 -54.11 -27.78
CA ASP A 350 -1.23 -53.99 -26.31
C ASP A 350 -0.01 -54.66 -25.62
N GLU A 351 0.54 -55.71 -26.24
CA GLU A 351 1.78 -56.35 -25.81
C GLU A 351 2.99 -55.41 -25.94
N ASP A 352 3.14 -54.71 -27.08
CA ASP A 352 4.22 -53.75 -27.30
C ASP A 352 4.17 -52.60 -26.28
N VAL A 353 2.97 -52.08 -25.99
CA VAL A 353 2.78 -51.01 -25.00
C VAL A 353 3.18 -51.49 -23.61
N THR A 354 2.77 -52.71 -23.25
CA THR A 354 3.06 -53.29 -21.93
C THR A 354 4.55 -53.57 -21.75
N SER A 355 5.23 -54.10 -22.78
CA SER A 355 6.68 -54.35 -22.73
C SER A 355 7.49 -53.07 -22.71
N LEU A 356 7.08 -52.06 -23.48
CA LEU A 356 7.73 -50.74 -23.49
C LEU A 356 7.54 -50.01 -22.14
N LYS A 357 6.33 -50.05 -21.56
CA LYS A 357 6.07 -49.49 -20.22
C LYS A 357 7.01 -50.09 -19.17
N LYS A 358 7.13 -51.42 -19.13
CA LYS A 358 8.08 -52.12 -18.23
C LYS A 358 9.54 -51.73 -18.45
N ALA A 359 9.95 -51.51 -19.71
CA ALA A 359 11.32 -51.10 -20.01
C ALA A 359 11.60 -49.66 -19.52
N LEU A 360 10.62 -48.77 -19.66
CA LEU A 360 10.71 -47.38 -19.23
C LEU A 360 10.66 -47.23 -17.70
N GLU A 361 9.91 -48.09 -17.00
CA GLU A 361 9.85 -48.17 -15.52
C GLU A 361 11.00 -48.99 -14.89
N SER A 362 11.97 -49.43 -15.71
CA SER A 362 13.12 -50.20 -15.21
C SER A 362 14.06 -49.33 -14.37
N THR A 363 14.93 -49.96 -13.56
CA THR A 363 15.88 -49.31 -12.64
C THR A 363 16.82 -48.28 -13.26
N LYS A 364 16.89 -48.21 -14.60
CA LYS A 364 17.64 -47.17 -15.31
C LYS A 364 16.94 -45.81 -15.28
N THR A 365 15.62 -45.75 -15.06
CA THR A 365 14.91 -44.49 -14.84
C THR A 365 14.38 -44.45 -13.40
N PRO A 366 14.37 -43.28 -12.76
CA PRO A 366 13.71 -43.12 -11.45
C PRO A 366 12.20 -42.86 -11.59
N LEU A 367 11.59 -43.25 -12.73
CA LEU A 367 10.15 -43.09 -12.97
C LEU A 367 9.38 -44.20 -12.25
N LYS A 368 8.36 -43.82 -11.49
CA LYS A 368 7.50 -44.75 -10.75
C LYS A 368 6.43 -45.36 -11.66
N GLU A 369 5.87 -44.55 -12.56
CA GLU A 369 4.89 -45.01 -13.53
C GLU A 369 4.97 -44.18 -14.83
N VAL A 370 4.71 -44.86 -15.95
CA VAL A 370 4.68 -44.27 -17.29
C VAL A 370 3.34 -44.52 -17.98
N SER A 371 2.72 -43.46 -18.47
CA SER A 371 1.56 -43.52 -19.38
C SER A 371 2.04 -43.35 -20.82
N ILE A 372 1.56 -44.18 -21.72
CA ILE A 372 1.93 -44.15 -23.14
C ILE A 372 0.69 -43.85 -23.97
N SER A 373 0.77 -42.81 -24.80
CA SER A 373 -0.25 -42.46 -25.80
C SER A 373 0.36 -42.48 -27.20
N VAL A 374 -0.45 -42.81 -28.20
CA VAL A 374 -0.01 -42.84 -29.60
C VAL A 374 -0.74 -41.77 -30.39
N ARG A 375 0.00 -40.95 -31.11
CA ARG A 375 -0.60 -39.98 -32.03
C ARG A 375 -0.98 -40.70 -33.33
N HIS A 376 -2.27 -40.87 -33.56
CA HIS A 376 -2.80 -41.23 -34.88
C HIS A 376 -2.78 -39.98 -35.76
N ILE A 377 -2.08 -40.04 -36.89
CA ILE A 377 -2.05 -39.00 -37.93
C ILE A 377 -3.02 -39.41 -39.02
#